data_AF-A0A1F3KU95-F1
#
_entry.id   AF-A0A1F3KU95-F1
#
_cell.length_a   1.000
_cell.length_b   1.000
_cell.length_c   1.000
_cell.angle_alpha   90.00
_cell.angle_beta   90.00
_cell.angle_gamma   90.00
#
_symmetry.space_group_name_H-M   'P 1'
#
loop_
_entity.id
_entity.type
_entity.pdbx_description
1 polymer ?
#
loop_
_entity_poly.entity_id
_entity_poly.type
_entity_poly.pdbx_seq_one_letter_code
_entity_poly.pdbx_strand_id
1 'polypeptide(L)' 'MPAITIQSLELRDDQKKIIAEKFISIMSEVSLVPKDRIYLFFDGYTLDNAAADGVLFSERPPKVAQGKFNEKK' A
#
# COMPACT_ATOMS: atom_id res chain seq x y z
N MET A 1 13.83 2.08 15.85
CA MET A 1 12.40 1.77 15.66
C MET A 1 12.20 1.36 14.21
N PRO A 2 11.70 0.16 13.93
CA PRO A 2 11.53 -0.31 12.56
C PRO A 2 10.53 0.54 11.78
N ALA A 3 10.79 0.70 10.48
CA ALA A 3 9.90 1.37 9.55
C ALA A 3 9.63 0.45 8.36
N ILE A 4 8.37 0.43 7.93
CA ILE A 4 7.89 -0.30 6.76
C ILE A 4 7.39 0.76 5.78
N THR A 5 7.79 0.64 4.51
CA THR A 5 7.24 1.49 3.44
C THR A 5 6.54 0.60 2.44
N ILE A 6 5.32 0.96 2.08
CA ILE A 6 4.54 0.27 1.06
C ILE A 6 4.38 1.21 -0.13
N GLN A 7 5.09 0.89 -1.21
CA GLN A 7 4.96 1.53 -2.51
C GLN A 7 3.93 0.77 -3.33
N SER A 8 2.86 1.44 -3.72
CA SER A 8 1.74 0.82 -4.45
C SER A 8 0.94 1.86 -5.22
N LEU A 9 0.11 1.42 -6.17
CA LEU A 9 -0.97 2.28 -6.64
C LEU A 9 -1.86 2.71 -5.47
N GLU A 10 -2.51 3.87 -5.57
CA GLU A 10 -3.31 4.42 -4.48
C GLU A 10 -4.32 3.40 -3.92
N LEU A 11 -4.09 3.00 -2.67
CA LEU A 11 -4.96 2.11 -1.91
C LEU A 11 -6.12 2.89 -1.29
N ARG A 12 -7.27 2.22 -1.15
CA ARG A 12 -8.40 2.73 -0.35
C ARG A 12 -8.06 2.73 1.15
N ASP A 13 -8.83 3.49 1.92
CA ASP A 13 -8.58 3.64 3.35
C ASP A 13 -8.85 2.35 4.15
N ASP A 14 -9.80 1.52 3.73
CA ASP A 14 -10.04 0.19 4.31
C ASP A 14 -8.84 -0.74 4.11
N GLN A 15 -8.28 -0.76 2.90
CA GLN A 15 -7.09 -1.54 2.55
C GLN A 15 -5.89 -1.10 3.37
N LYS A 16 -5.65 0.22 3.49
CA LYS A 16 -4.54 0.76 4.30
C LYS A 16 -4.64 0.32 5.75
N LYS A 17 -5.83 0.35 6.36
CA LYS A 17 -6.03 -0.10 7.75
C LYS A 17 -5.69 -1.58 7.93
N ILE A 18 -6.17 -2.44 7.03
CA ILE A 18 -5.91 -3.88 7.08
C ILE A 18 -4.42 -4.17 6.90
N ILE A 19 -3.78 -3.52 5.94
CA ILE A 19 -2.36 -3.70 5.65
C ILE A 19 -1.49 -3.21 6.82
N ALA A 20 -1.80 -2.03 7.37
CA ALA A 20 -1.09 -1.49 8.52
C ALA A 20 -1.12 -2.46 9.71
N GLU A 21 -2.31 -2.98 10.05
CA GLU A 21 -2.47 -3.98 11.11
C GLU A 21 -1.61 -5.21 10.86
N LYS A 22 -1.73 -5.84 9.69
CA LYS A 22 -1.04 -7.11 9.40
C LYS A 22 0.47 -6.98 9.43
N PHE A 23 1.01 -5.98 8.74
CA PHE A 23 2.47 -5.84 8.60
C PHE A 23 3.13 -5.38 9.91
N ILE A 24 2.48 -4.49 10.67
CA ILE A 24 2.97 -4.10 12.00
C ILE A 24 2.90 -5.30 12.95
N SER A 25 1.81 -6.08 12.92
CA SER A 25 1.67 -7.29 13.74
C SER A 25 2.80 -8.29 13.47
N ILE A 26 3.05 -8.62 12.20
CA ILE A 26 4.12 -9.54 11.79
C ILE A 26 5.49 -9.02 12.22
N MET A 27 5.77 -7.74 11.97
CA MET A 27 7.07 -7.15 12.32
C MET A 27 7.29 -7.15 13.83
N SER A 28 6.24 -6.87 14.61
CA SER A 28 6.28 -6.90 16.07
C SER A 28 6.57 -8.31 16.60
N GLU A 29 5.91 -9.32 16.05
CA GLU A 29 6.10 -10.72 16.44
C GLU A 29 7.54 -11.19 16.17
N VAL A 30 8.06 -10.93 14.97
CA VAL A 30 9.39 -11.42 14.56
C VAL A 30 10.53 -10.65 15.22
N SER A 31 10.40 -9.33 15.34
CA SER A 31 11.46 -8.47 15.86
C SER A 31 11.41 -8.23 17.37
N LEU A 32 10.34 -8.68 18.04
CA LEU A 32 10.04 -8.41 19.45
C LEU A 32 9.92 -6.91 19.79
N VAL A 33 9.75 -6.05 18.79
CA VAL A 33 9.50 -4.62 18.99
C VAL A 33 8.01 -4.38 19.25
N PRO A 34 7.61 -3.59 20.26
CA PRO A 34 6.21 -3.22 20.48
C PRO A 34 5.56 -2.53 19.27
N LYS A 35 4.30 -2.84 18.98
CA LYS A 35 3.58 -2.32 17.79
C LYS A 35 3.54 -0.79 17.71
N ASP A 36 3.43 -0.10 18.83
CA ASP A 36 3.42 1.37 18.93
C ASP A 36 4.79 2.02 18.59
N ARG A 37 5.84 1.20 18.44
CA ARG A 37 7.19 1.61 18.06
C ARG A 37 7.57 1.18 16.64
N ILE A 38 6.60 0.72 15.85
CA ILE A 38 6.78 0.32 14.45
C ILE A 38 5.97 1.27 13.57
N TYR A 39 6.64 1.92 12.62
CA TYR A 39 6.00 2.85 11.71
C TYR A 39 5.75 2.20 10.36
N LEU A 40 4.59 2.46 9.77
CA LEU A 40 4.28 2.05 8.41
C LEU A 40 3.83 3.26 7.59
N PHE A 41 4.51 3.49 6.48
CA PHE A 41 4.24 4.59 5.56
C PHE A 41 3.68 4.04 4.26
N PHE A 42 2.62 4.68 3.76
CA PHE A 42 2.08 4.39 2.44
C PHE A 42 2.57 5.44 1.45
N ASP A 43 3.22 4.97 0.40
CA ASP A 43 3.63 5.77 -0.75
C ASP A 43 2.77 5.35 -1.95
N GLY A 44 1.68 6.11 -2.14
CA GLY A 44 0.62 5.80 -3.10
C GLY A 44 0.80 6.57 -4.40
N TYR A 45 0.86 5.85 -5.51
CA TYR A 45 1.00 6.42 -6.85
C TYR A 45 -0.34 6.44 -7.59
N THR A 46 -0.62 7.54 -8.27
CA THR A 46 -1.71 7.61 -9.26
C THR A 46 -1.37 6.74 -10.48
N LEU A 47 -2.36 6.49 -11.34
CA LEU A 47 -2.17 5.67 -12.54
C LEU A 47 -1.13 6.26 -13.52
N ASP A 48 -0.97 7.58 -13.54
CA ASP A 48 0.00 8.29 -14.39
C ASP A 48 1.43 8.30 -13.83
N ASN A 49 1.61 7.91 -12.56
CA ASN A 49 2.90 7.94 -11.88
C ASN A 49 3.54 6.55 -11.76
N ALA A 50 2.90 5.51 -12.32
CA ALA A 50 3.38 4.14 -12.26
C ALA A 50 3.27 3.48 -13.63
N ALA A 51 4.29 2.68 -13.98
CA ALA A 51 4.34 1.92 -15.22
C ALA A 51 4.72 0.46 -14.96
N ALA A 52 4.22 -0.43 -15.80
CA ALA A 52 4.61 -1.83 -15.84
C ALA A 52 4.65 -2.30 -17.31
N ASP A 53 5.58 -3.18 -17.65
CA ASP A 53 5.81 -3.64 -19.04
C ASP A 53 6.07 -2.48 -20.03
N GLY A 54 6.68 -1.39 -19.56
CA GLY A 54 6.94 -0.20 -20.36
C GLY A 54 5.71 0.67 -20.67
N VAL A 55 4.55 0.39 -20.04
CA VAL A 55 3.29 1.09 -20.28
C VAL A 55 2.79 1.70 -18.97
N LEU A 56 2.29 2.94 -19.02
CA LEU A 56 1.67 3.59 -17.87
C LEU A 56 0.39 2.86 -17.45
N PHE A 57 0.11 2.82 -16.15
CA PHE A 57 -1.15 2.26 -15.66
C PHE A 57 -2.36 3.08 -16.10
N SER A 58 -2.21 4.35 -16.46
CA SER A 58 -3.31 5.13 -17.04
C SER A 58 -3.67 4.70 -18.46
N GLU A 59 -2.72 4.19 -19.24
CA GLU A 59 -2.94 3.63 -20.58
C GLU A 59 -3.51 2.21 -20.52
N ARG A 60 -3.14 1.46 -19.47
CA ARG A 60 -3.63 0.08 -19.24
C ARG A 60 -4.07 -0.10 -17.78
N PRO A 61 -5.22 0.47 -17.37
CA PRO A 61 -5.66 0.42 -15.98
C PRO A 61 -5.91 -1.01 -15.50
N PRO A 62 -5.57 -1.33 -14.24
CA PRO A 62 -5.82 -2.66 -13.68
C PRO A 62 -7.30 -3.02 -13.72
N LYS A 63 -7.64 -4.13 -14.38
CA LYS A 63 -9.05 -4.55 -14.53
C LYS A 63 -9.63 -5.24 -13.29
N VAL A 64 -8.78 -5.90 -12.51
CA VAL A 64 -9.18 -6.74 -11.37
C VAL A 64 -8.84 -6.08 -10.02
N ALA A 65 -7.75 -5.32 -9.97
CA ALA A 65 -7.34 -4.65 -8.74
C ALA A 65 -8.33 -3.53 -8.40
N GLN A 66 -8.75 -3.48 -7.16
CA GLN A 66 -9.51 -2.35 -6.63
C GLN A 66 -8.59 -1.49 -5.77
N GLY A 67 -8.65 -0.19 -6.00
CA GLY A 67 -7.93 0.83 -5.25
C GLY A 67 -8.71 2.13 -5.26
N LYS A 68 -8.08 3.20 -4.79
CA LYS A 68 -8.68 4.54 -4.78
C LYS A 68 -8.95 5.05 -6.20
N PHE A 69 -8.14 4.63 -7.17
CA PHE A 69 -8.25 5.01 -8.58
C PHE A 69 -9.49 4.46 -9.32
N ASN A 70 -10.20 3.48 -8.75
CA ASN A 70 -11.44 2.93 -9.33
C ASN A 70 -12.56 2.78 -8.29
N GLU A 71 -12.47 3.53 -7.19
CA GLU A 71 -13.52 3.59 -6.18
C GLU A 71 -14.76 4.26 -6.78
N LYS A 72 -15.89 3.55 -6.79
CA LYS A 72 -17.17 4.14 -7.21
C LYS A 72 -17.50 5.26 -6.21
N LYS A 73 -17.58 6.49 -6.71
CA LYS A 73 -18.02 7.67 -5.93
C LYS A 73 -19.39 7.46 -5.32
#